data_AF-A0A6N7BGJ1-F1
#
_entry.id   AF-A0A6N7BGJ1-F1
#
_cell.length_a   1.000
_cell.length_b   1.000
_cell.length_c   1.000
_cell.angle_alpha   90.00
_cell.angle_beta   90.00
_cell.angle_gamma   90.00
#
_symmetry.space_group_name_H-M   'P 1'
#
loop_
_entity.id
_entity.type
_entity.pdbx_description
1 polymer ?
#
loop_
_entity_poly.entity_id
_entity_poly.type
_entity_poly.pdbx_seq_one_letter_code
_entity_poly.pdbx_strand_id
1 'polypeptide(L)'
;MKQSAFIVTLFFVAMISAYLIYELVLGNPANFADYATKGTKHVPLGGNIMALTYVGGPLVALLIGLSIMVIAVIIERTLSLKKAAGKQPIPKFFKTVIDQIRSGNINEAVATCDKQRGSVANVLKSALTRYQEVTAAGSGIEKEKQLVEVERAVEETLMLETPLLEKNLIALSTISSIATMVGLLGTVIGMIRSFKALAAGGAPDAIGLAT
;
A
#
# COMPACT_ATOMS: atom_id res chain seq x y z
N MET A 1 10.64 -2.56 14.52
CA MET A 1 11.77 -3.17 13.78
C MET A 1 11.35 -4.23 12.76
N LYS A 2 10.55 -5.26 13.12
CA LYS A 2 10.18 -6.35 12.17
C LYS A 2 9.50 -5.87 10.87
N GLN A 3 8.68 -4.82 10.94
CA GLN A 3 7.92 -4.31 9.78
C GLN A 3 8.77 -3.47 8.81
N SER A 4 9.74 -2.70 9.30
CA SER A 4 10.69 -1.98 8.43
C SER A 4 11.59 -2.95 7.67
N ALA A 5 12.00 -4.05 8.33
CA ALA A 5 12.72 -5.14 7.67
C ALA A 5 11.89 -5.77 6.55
N PHE A 6 10.58 -5.99 6.77
CA PHE A 6 9.69 -6.52 5.72
C PHE A 6 9.64 -5.65 4.47
N ILE A 7 9.47 -4.32 4.61
CA ILE A 7 9.42 -3.39 3.47
C ILE A 7 10.76 -3.37 2.73
N VAL A 8 11.88 -3.36 3.48
CA VAL A 8 13.22 -3.37 2.89
C VAL A 8 13.48 -4.68 2.15
N THR A 9 13.15 -5.84 2.73
CA THR A 9 13.26 -7.13 2.06
C THR A 9 12.38 -7.18 0.81
N LEU A 10 11.13 -6.71 0.90
CA LEU A 10 10.21 -6.64 -0.22
C LEU A 10 10.76 -5.78 -1.35
N PHE A 11 11.38 -4.64 -1.04
CA PHE A 11 12.01 -3.76 -2.02
C PHE A 11 13.09 -4.48 -2.81
N PHE A 12 14.03 -5.16 -2.14
CA PHE A 12 15.09 -5.89 -2.83
C PHE A 12 14.54 -7.05 -3.67
N VAL A 13 13.58 -7.81 -3.14
CA VAL A 13 12.94 -8.90 -3.88
C VAL A 13 12.20 -8.37 -5.12
N ALA A 14 11.48 -7.25 -5.00
CA ALA A 14 10.77 -6.62 -6.11
C ALA A 14 11.71 -6.06 -7.17
N MET A 15 12.84 -5.47 -6.78
CA MET A 15 13.85 -4.97 -7.73
C MET A 15 14.55 -6.11 -8.46
N ILE A 16 14.93 -7.19 -7.75
CA ILE A 16 15.56 -8.36 -8.37
C ILE A 16 14.57 -9.05 -9.33
N SER A 17 13.33 -9.27 -8.90
CA SER A 17 12.32 -9.89 -9.76
C SER A 17 12.01 -9.04 -10.98
N ALA A 18 11.91 -7.72 -10.83
CA ALA A 18 11.70 -6.80 -11.95
C ALA A 18 12.88 -6.80 -12.93
N TYR A 19 14.11 -6.82 -12.43
CA TYR A 19 15.30 -6.93 -13.27
C TYR A 19 15.34 -8.26 -14.04
N LEU A 20 15.01 -9.38 -13.37
CA LEU A 20 14.91 -10.69 -14.02
C LEU A 20 13.80 -10.73 -15.07
N ILE A 21 12.62 -10.15 -14.79
CA ILE A 21 11.53 -10.05 -15.77
C ILE A 21 11.98 -9.21 -16.97
N TYR A 22 12.67 -8.09 -16.73
CA TYR A 22 13.15 -7.22 -17.79
C TYR A 22 14.16 -7.94 -18.70
N GLU A 23 15.16 -8.62 -18.15
CA GLU A 23 16.18 -9.30 -18.98
C GLU A 23 15.72 -10.62 -19.59
N LEU A 24 14.99 -11.45 -18.83
CA LEU A 24 14.63 -12.81 -19.28
C LEU A 24 13.34 -12.86 -20.10
N VAL A 25 12.35 -12.03 -19.77
CA VAL A 25 11.04 -12.05 -20.44
C VAL A 25 11.00 -11.03 -21.56
N LEU A 26 11.24 -9.75 -21.23
CA LEU A 26 11.17 -8.67 -22.22
C LEU A 26 12.39 -8.69 -23.14
N GLY A 27 13.58 -8.92 -22.58
CA GLY A 27 14.85 -9.04 -23.28
C GLY A 27 15.10 -10.39 -23.95
N ASN A 28 14.09 -11.27 -24.05
CA ASN A 28 14.25 -12.58 -24.67
C ASN A 28 14.67 -12.44 -26.15
N PRO A 29 15.78 -13.07 -26.57
CA PRO A 29 16.23 -13.13 -27.95
C PRO A 29 15.16 -13.40 -29.01
N ALA A 30 14.18 -14.25 -28.69
CA ALA A 30 13.10 -14.62 -29.61
C ALA A 30 12.16 -13.45 -29.96
N ASN A 31 12.17 -12.38 -29.16
CA ASN A 31 11.31 -11.21 -29.38
C ASN A 31 11.92 -10.19 -30.36
N PHE A 32 13.17 -10.37 -30.81
CA PHE A 32 13.90 -9.39 -31.64
C PHE A 32 14.32 -9.98 -33.00
N ALA A 33 14.01 -9.27 -34.08
CA ALA A 33 14.34 -9.69 -35.44
C ALA A 33 15.86 -9.58 -35.73
N ASP A 34 16.53 -8.62 -35.10
CA ASP A 34 17.96 -8.37 -35.31
C ASP A 34 18.87 -9.31 -34.51
N TYR A 35 18.32 -10.06 -33.54
CA TYR A 35 19.16 -10.84 -32.64
C TYR A 35 19.91 -11.95 -33.38
N ALA A 36 19.24 -12.63 -34.33
CA ALA A 36 19.85 -13.68 -35.14
C ALA A 36 20.93 -13.16 -36.10
N THR A 37 20.89 -11.87 -36.46
CA THR A 37 21.72 -11.29 -37.54
C THR A 37 22.84 -10.41 -37.01
N LYS A 38 22.63 -9.67 -35.91
CA LYS A 38 23.58 -8.70 -35.34
C LYS A 38 23.85 -8.90 -33.85
N GLY A 39 23.16 -9.83 -33.18
CA GLY A 39 23.24 -10.01 -31.73
C GLY A 39 22.68 -8.83 -30.92
N THR A 40 22.02 -7.87 -31.58
CA THR A 40 21.49 -6.65 -30.96
C THR A 40 19.98 -6.75 -30.73
N LYS A 41 19.49 -6.19 -29.62
CA LYS A 41 18.07 -6.20 -29.22
C LYS A 41 17.37 -4.87 -29.53
N HIS A 42 17.43 -4.41 -30.79
CA HIS A 42 16.90 -3.10 -31.18
C HIS A 42 15.59 -3.19 -31.97
N VAL A 43 15.49 -4.02 -33.02
CA VAL A 43 14.24 -4.13 -33.79
C VAL A 43 13.31 -5.21 -33.20
N PRO A 44 12.14 -4.83 -32.69
CA PRO A 44 11.13 -5.78 -32.21
C PRO A 44 10.56 -6.60 -33.38
N LEU A 45 10.33 -7.89 -33.15
CA LEU A 45 9.75 -8.79 -34.15
C LEU A 45 8.25 -8.47 -34.30
N GLY A 46 7.85 -7.90 -35.44
CA GLY A 46 6.45 -7.75 -35.87
C GLY A 46 5.45 -7.24 -34.81
N GLY A 47 5.68 -6.07 -34.21
CA GLY A 47 4.72 -5.47 -33.26
C GLY A 47 4.63 -6.15 -31.89
N ASN A 48 5.58 -7.03 -31.55
CA ASN A 48 5.63 -7.69 -30.25
C ASN A 48 5.83 -6.67 -29.11
N ILE A 49 4.77 -6.50 -28.31
CA ILE A 49 4.69 -5.55 -27.20
C ILE A 49 5.79 -5.79 -26.15
N MET A 50 6.25 -7.03 -26.00
CA MET A 50 7.31 -7.38 -25.04
C MET A 50 8.68 -6.84 -25.47
N ALA A 51 9.00 -6.91 -26.76
CA ALA A 51 10.23 -6.31 -27.27
C ALA A 51 10.14 -4.78 -27.25
N LEU A 52 8.98 -4.20 -27.61
CA LEU A 52 8.79 -2.75 -27.58
C LEU A 52 8.97 -2.18 -26.16
N THR A 53 8.47 -2.89 -25.14
CA THR A 53 8.66 -2.50 -23.74
C THR A 53 10.10 -2.65 -23.25
N TYR A 54 10.89 -3.58 -23.81
CA TYR A 54 12.33 -3.67 -23.52
C TYR A 54 13.11 -2.47 -24.09
N VAL A 55 12.81 -2.06 -25.33
CA VAL A 55 13.46 -0.92 -26.01
C VAL A 55 13.16 0.42 -25.31
N GLY A 56 12.04 0.51 -24.60
CA GLY A 56 11.71 1.62 -23.69
C GLY A 56 12.77 1.90 -22.60
N GLY A 57 13.68 0.96 -22.37
CA GLY A 57 14.89 1.15 -21.58
C GLY A 57 14.73 0.82 -20.09
N PRO A 58 15.79 1.08 -19.29
CA PRO A 58 15.89 0.61 -17.91
C PRO A 58 14.86 1.22 -16.96
N LEU A 59 14.24 2.36 -17.30
CA LEU A 59 13.15 2.93 -16.50
C LEU A 59 11.93 1.99 -16.45
N VAL A 60 11.70 1.16 -17.48
CA VAL A 60 10.61 0.19 -17.51
C VAL A 60 10.81 -0.88 -16.43
N ALA A 61 12.04 -1.37 -16.26
CA ALA A 61 12.36 -2.32 -15.18
C ALA A 61 12.05 -1.72 -13.80
N LEU A 62 12.38 -0.44 -13.60
CA LEU A 62 12.08 0.25 -12.35
C LEU A 62 10.56 0.37 -12.11
N LEU A 63 9.77 0.72 -13.15
CA LEU A 63 8.31 0.78 -13.04
C LEU A 63 7.67 -0.58 -12.73
N ILE A 64 8.16 -1.66 -13.34
CA ILE A 64 7.71 -3.03 -13.04
C ILE A 64 7.96 -3.35 -11.56
N GLY A 65 9.13 -3.01 -11.04
CA GLY A 65 9.46 -3.24 -9.65
C GLY A 65 8.62 -2.42 -8.67
N LEU A 66 8.36 -1.15 -8.98
CA LEU A 66 7.43 -0.32 -8.19
C LEU A 66 6.00 -0.90 -8.21
N SER A 67 5.54 -1.42 -9.35
CA SER A 67 4.22 -2.05 -9.47
C SER A 67 4.09 -3.32 -8.61
N ILE A 68 5.08 -4.21 -8.67
CA ILE A 68 5.12 -5.42 -7.83
C ILE A 68 5.11 -5.05 -6.34
N MET A 69 5.89 -4.03 -5.96
CA MET A 69 5.94 -3.54 -4.59
C MET A 69 4.58 -3.03 -4.10
N VAL A 70 3.88 -2.22 -4.93
CA VAL A 70 2.54 -1.72 -4.62
C VAL A 70 1.55 -2.86 -4.40
N ILE A 71 1.50 -3.82 -5.32
CA ILE A 71 0.60 -4.98 -5.22
C ILE A 71 0.87 -5.77 -3.94
N ALA A 72 2.14 -6.04 -3.63
CA ALA A 72 2.51 -6.78 -2.42
C ALA A 72 2.09 -6.05 -1.13
N VAL A 73 2.28 -4.72 -1.07
CA VAL A 73 1.85 -3.91 0.09
C VAL A 73 0.32 -3.85 0.18
N ILE A 74 -0.41 -3.78 -0.95
CA ILE A 74 -1.88 -3.84 -0.97
C ILE A 74 -2.38 -5.17 -0.37
N ILE A 75 -1.77 -6.29 -0.73
CA ILE A 75 -2.15 -7.61 -0.21
C ILE A 75 -1.87 -7.69 1.30
N GLU A 76 -0.67 -7.31 1.75
CA GLU A 76 -0.32 -7.26 3.18
C GLU A 76 -1.31 -6.39 3.95
N ARG A 77 -1.64 -5.21 3.41
CA ARG A 77 -2.55 -4.30 4.11
C ARG A 77 -3.98 -4.75 4.12
N THR A 78 -4.48 -5.35 3.05
CA THR A 78 -5.83 -5.91 3.03
C THR A 78 -5.96 -6.99 4.11
N LEU A 79 -4.95 -7.84 4.28
CA LEU A 79 -4.94 -8.87 5.32
C LEU A 79 -4.81 -8.28 6.73
N SER A 80 -3.92 -7.30 6.92
CA SER A 80 -3.73 -6.63 8.22
C SER A 80 -4.98 -5.86 8.66
N LEU A 81 -5.62 -5.11 7.75
CA LEU A 81 -6.85 -4.36 8.03
C LEU A 81 -8.02 -5.30 8.30
N LYS A 82 -8.15 -6.40 7.55
CA LYS A 82 -9.15 -7.44 7.84
C LYS A 82 -8.96 -8.04 9.23
N LYS A 83 -7.71 -8.27 9.67
CA LYS A 83 -7.42 -8.74 11.02
C LYS A 83 -7.76 -7.70 12.10
N ALA A 84 -7.53 -6.42 11.81
CA ALA A 84 -7.85 -5.31 12.72
C ALA A 84 -9.35 -4.98 12.80
N ALA A 85 -10.14 -5.32 11.78
CA ALA A 85 -11.60 -5.11 11.74
C ALA A 85 -12.38 -6.00 12.72
N GLY A 86 -11.75 -7.06 13.25
CA GLY A 86 -12.37 -7.99 14.19
C GLY A 86 -13.18 -9.09 13.51
N LYS A 87 -13.93 -9.86 14.32
CA LYS A 87 -14.61 -11.08 13.86
C LYS A 87 -16.02 -10.86 13.32
N GLN A 88 -16.73 -9.84 13.79
CA GLN A 88 -18.11 -9.54 13.38
C GLN A 88 -18.20 -8.20 12.63
N PRO A 89 -19.26 -7.99 11.83
CA PRO A 89 -19.51 -6.69 11.20
C PRO A 89 -19.64 -5.58 12.25
N ILE A 90 -18.91 -4.49 12.04
CA ILE A 90 -18.87 -3.33 12.95
C ILE A 90 -20.28 -2.81 13.32
N PRO A 91 -21.25 -2.67 12.39
CA PRO A 91 -22.57 -2.14 12.74
C PRO A 91 -23.35 -3.04 13.71
N LYS A 92 -23.24 -4.37 13.54
CA LYS A 92 -23.93 -5.35 14.40
C LYS A 92 -23.31 -5.35 15.79
N PHE A 93 -21.98 -5.32 15.84
CA PHE A 93 -21.22 -5.23 17.09
C PHE A 93 -21.57 -3.95 17.87
N PHE A 94 -21.57 -2.79 17.21
CA PHE A 94 -21.93 -1.52 17.85
C PHE A 94 -23.34 -1.54 18.44
N LYS A 95 -24.31 -2.07 17.69
CA LYS A 95 -25.69 -2.19 18.18
C LYS A 95 -25.76 -3.03 19.46
N THR A 96 -25.12 -4.20 19.47
CA THR A 96 -25.09 -5.07 20.65
C THR A 96 -24.45 -4.40 21.86
N VAL A 97 -23.33 -3.70 21.67
CA VAL A 97 -22.64 -3.00 22.77
C VAL A 97 -23.50 -1.86 23.32
N ILE A 98 -24.14 -1.07 22.46
CA ILE A 98 -25.06 0.01 22.88
C ILE A 98 -26.26 -0.56 23.65
N ASP A 99 -26.86 -1.64 23.17
CA ASP A 99 -27.99 -2.29 23.84
C ASP A 99 -27.59 -2.83 25.23
N GLN A 100 -26.38 -3.40 25.37
CA GLN A 100 -25.83 -3.85 26.66
C GLN A 100 -25.56 -2.69 27.63
N ILE A 101 -25.03 -1.56 27.14
CA ILE A 101 -24.81 -0.36 27.95
C ILE A 101 -26.14 0.23 28.43
N ARG A 102 -27.14 0.33 27.55
CA ARG A 102 -28.49 0.83 27.90
C ARG A 102 -29.19 -0.07 28.92
N SER A 103 -28.90 -1.37 28.88
CA SER A 103 -29.44 -2.34 29.84
C SER A 103 -28.68 -2.37 31.17
N GLY A 104 -27.61 -1.56 31.33
CA GLY A 104 -26.78 -1.52 32.53
C GLY A 104 -25.73 -2.64 32.64
N ASN A 105 -25.63 -3.51 31.64
CA ASN A 105 -24.76 -4.69 31.64
C ASN A 105 -23.34 -4.35 31.15
N ILE A 106 -22.63 -3.46 31.84
CA ILE A 106 -21.29 -2.99 31.43
C ILE A 106 -20.26 -4.14 31.36
N ASN A 107 -20.30 -5.09 32.31
CA ASN A 107 -19.43 -6.26 32.31
C ASN A 107 -19.63 -7.14 31.06
N GLU A 108 -20.88 -7.25 30.60
CA GLU A 108 -21.21 -8.01 29.40
C GLU A 108 -20.72 -7.29 28.14
N ALA A 109 -20.83 -5.96 28.11
CA ALA A 109 -20.30 -5.11 27.04
C ALA A 109 -18.77 -5.23 26.90
N VAL A 110 -18.05 -5.27 28.02
CA VAL A 110 -16.59 -5.51 28.03
C VAL A 110 -16.27 -6.91 27.47
N ALA A 111 -17.00 -7.94 27.88
CA ALA A 111 -16.81 -9.30 27.37
C ALA A 111 -17.13 -9.41 25.86
N THR A 112 -18.12 -8.66 25.35
CA THR A 112 -18.42 -8.57 23.93
C THR A 112 -17.27 -7.92 23.15
N CYS A 113 -16.66 -6.86 23.70
CA CYS A 113 -15.47 -6.22 23.11
C CYS A 113 -14.28 -7.21 23.03
N ASP A 114 -14.04 -8.00 24.08
CA ASP A 114 -12.98 -9.01 24.10
C ASP A 114 -13.20 -10.14 23.07
N LYS A 115 -14.46 -10.50 22.80
CA LYS A 115 -14.81 -11.49 21.78
C LYS A 115 -14.61 -10.95 20.36
N GLN A 116 -14.97 -9.68 20.13
CA GLN A 116 -14.87 -9.04 18.82
C GLN A 116 -13.40 -8.91 18.37
N ARG A 117 -12.53 -8.43 19.28
CA ARG A 117 -11.12 -8.07 19.02
C ARG A 117 -10.97 -7.03 17.90
N GLY A 118 -9.80 -6.40 17.83
CA GLY A 118 -9.52 -5.36 16.82
C GLY A 118 -9.61 -3.94 17.36
N SER A 119 -9.23 -2.96 16.55
CA SER A 119 -8.98 -1.59 17.03
C SER A 119 -10.23 -0.92 17.59
N VAL A 120 -11.39 -1.09 16.94
CA VAL A 120 -12.66 -0.52 17.42
C VAL A 120 -13.09 -1.14 18.76
N ALA A 121 -12.89 -2.45 18.92
CA ALA A 121 -13.23 -3.14 20.15
C ALA A 121 -12.27 -2.76 21.30
N ASN A 122 -10.98 -2.53 21.01
CA ASN A 122 -10.00 -2.05 21.99
C ASN A 122 -10.34 -0.63 22.50
N VAL A 123 -10.75 0.27 21.60
CA VAL A 123 -11.16 1.63 21.96
C VAL A 123 -12.40 1.60 22.85
N LEU A 124 -13.44 0.87 22.45
CA LEU A 124 -14.66 0.72 23.25
C LEU A 124 -14.41 0.02 24.60
N LYS A 125 -13.56 -1.00 24.63
CA LYS A 125 -13.17 -1.67 25.87
C LYS A 125 -12.48 -0.70 26.83
N SER A 126 -11.54 0.11 26.33
CA SER A 126 -10.81 1.09 27.15
C SER A 126 -11.76 2.13 27.72
N ALA A 127 -12.72 2.61 26.91
CA ALA A 127 -13.77 3.51 27.36
C ALA A 127 -14.64 2.90 28.48
N LEU A 128 -15.10 1.66 28.30
CA LEU A 128 -15.96 0.96 29.27
C LEU A 128 -15.21 0.61 30.56
N THR A 129 -13.95 0.19 30.46
CA THR A 129 -13.10 -0.11 31.62
C THR A 129 -12.84 1.15 32.43
N ARG A 130 -12.52 2.28 31.76
CA ARG A 130 -12.34 3.57 32.42
C ARG A 130 -13.62 4.04 33.10
N TYR A 131 -14.78 3.87 32.43
CA TYR A 131 -16.08 4.18 33.01
C TYR A 131 -16.34 3.39 34.31
N GLN A 132 -15.98 2.10 34.34
CA GLN A 132 -16.11 1.27 35.54
C GLN A 132 -15.20 1.73 36.68
N GLU A 133 -13.92 2.05 36.39
CA GLU A 133 -12.97 2.55 37.38
C GLU A 133 -13.46 3.86 38.02
N VAL A 134 -13.91 4.80 37.19
CA VAL A 134 -14.35 6.13 37.63
C VAL A 134 -15.68 6.06 38.39
N THR A 135 -16.56 5.12 38.05
CA THR A 135 -17.82 4.87 38.77
C THR A 135 -17.59 4.13 40.10
N ALA A 136 -16.62 3.21 40.14
CA ALA A 136 -16.27 2.44 41.34
C ALA A 136 -15.44 3.25 42.35
N ALA A 137 -14.66 4.24 41.89
CA ALA A 137 -13.81 5.09 42.74
C ALA A 137 -14.57 6.07 43.66
N GLY A 138 -15.91 6.07 43.63
CA GLY A 138 -16.73 6.69 44.66
C GLY A 138 -17.38 8.02 44.28
N SER A 139 -18.54 8.21 44.89
CA SER A 139 -19.60 9.21 44.70
C SER A 139 -19.22 10.68 45.00
N GLY A 140 -18.05 11.14 44.58
CA GLY A 140 -17.57 12.53 44.79
C GLY A 140 -17.12 13.26 43.52
N ILE A 141 -17.01 12.57 42.39
CA ILE A 141 -16.65 13.17 41.11
C ILE A 141 -17.95 13.58 40.40
N GLU A 142 -18.09 14.88 40.08
CA GLU A 142 -19.19 15.37 39.26
C GLU A 142 -19.29 14.56 37.96
N LYS A 143 -20.51 14.23 37.53
CA LYS A 143 -20.77 13.45 36.30
C LYS A 143 -20.02 14.01 35.08
N GLU A 144 -19.84 15.34 35.05
CA GLU A 144 -19.05 16.06 34.06
C GLU A 144 -17.59 15.60 34.02
N LYS A 145 -16.91 15.56 35.18
CA LYS A 145 -15.51 15.10 35.29
C LYS A 145 -15.37 13.62 34.94
N GLN A 146 -16.39 12.80 35.21
CA GLN A 146 -16.38 11.39 34.83
C GLN A 146 -16.43 11.21 33.30
N LEU A 147 -17.26 12.00 32.62
CA LEU A 147 -17.34 12.00 31.16
C LEU A 147 -16.02 12.43 30.53
N VAL A 148 -15.41 13.52 31.04
CA VAL A 148 -14.12 14.02 30.54
C VAL A 148 -13.01 12.97 30.68
N GLU A 149 -12.95 12.23 31.78
CA GLU A 149 -11.96 11.17 31.97
C GLU A 149 -12.15 9.98 31.00
N VAL A 150 -13.40 9.63 30.67
CA VAL A 150 -13.71 8.58 29.69
C VAL A 150 -13.38 9.06 28.27
N GLU A 151 -13.73 10.29 27.91
CA GLU A 151 -13.35 10.91 26.62
C GLU A 151 -11.83 10.94 26.46
N ARG A 152 -11.10 11.34 27.50
CA ARG A 152 -9.63 11.35 27.48
C ARG A 152 -9.05 9.96 27.24
N ALA A 153 -9.59 8.93 27.88
CA ALA A 153 -9.14 7.55 27.66
C ALA A 153 -9.44 7.05 26.23
N VAL A 154 -10.57 7.47 25.65
CA VAL A 154 -10.90 7.21 24.24
C VAL A 154 -9.90 7.89 23.32
N GLU A 155 -9.61 9.17 23.53
CA GLU A 155 -8.63 9.93 22.74
C GLU A 155 -7.23 9.32 22.83
N GLU A 156 -6.75 9.00 24.04
CA GLU A 156 -5.45 8.36 24.24
C GLU A 156 -5.36 7.02 23.47
N THR A 157 -6.42 6.19 23.53
CA THR A 157 -6.44 4.90 22.81
C THR A 157 -6.50 5.11 21.30
N LEU A 158 -7.28 6.09 20.83
CA LEU A 158 -7.35 6.45 19.41
C LEU A 158 -6.01 6.95 18.88
N MET A 159 -5.28 7.75 19.66
CA MET A 159 -3.95 8.24 19.30
C MET A 159 -2.92 7.11 19.18
N LEU A 160 -3.11 5.99 19.87
CA LEU A 160 -2.25 4.81 19.77
C LEU A 160 -2.66 3.86 18.63
N GLU A 161 -3.96 3.66 18.41
CA GLU A 161 -4.49 2.72 17.40
C GLU A 161 -4.46 3.29 15.98
N THR A 162 -4.74 4.59 15.79
CA THR A 162 -4.81 5.22 14.45
C THR A 162 -3.47 5.13 13.69
N PRO A 163 -2.31 5.47 14.29
CA PRO A 163 -1.03 5.36 13.59
C PRO A 163 -0.69 3.92 13.17
N LEU A 164 -1.14 2.92 13.93
CA LEU A 164 -0.91 1.50 13.62
C LEU A 164 -1.65 1.09 12.33
N LEU A 165 -2.84 1.65 12.11
CA LEU A 165 -3.63 1.44 10.91
C LEU A 165 -3.04 2.21 9.71
N GLU A 166 -2.58 3.45 9.92
CA GLU A 166 -2.11 4.35 8.86
C GLU A 166 -0.68 4.09 8.37
N LYS A 167 0.20 3.53 9.20
CA LYS A 167 1.65 3.47 8.93
C LYS A 167 2.08 3.00 7.53
N ASN A 168 1.47 1.94 6.97
CA ASN A 168 1.86 1.45 5.63
C ASN A 168 1.08 2.12 4.49
N LEU A 169 0.02 2.90 4.78
CA LEU A 169 -0.69 3.67 3.76
C LEU A 169 0.18 4.84 3.26
N ILE A 170 0.99 5.43 4.15
CA ILE A 170 1.93 6.49 3.81
C ILE A 170 2.98 5.96 2.80
N ALA A 171 3.50 4.75 3.02
CA ALA A 171 4.46 4.13 2.09
C ALA A 171 3.84 3.92 0.69
N LEU A 172 2.60 3.43 0.60
CA LEU A 172 1.88 3.31 -0.68
C LEU A 172 1.75 4.65 -1.40
N SER A 173 1.38 5.71 -0.67
CA SER A 173 1.26 7.06 -1.23
C SER A 173 2.60 7.55 -1.82
N THR A 174 3.70 7.37 -1.09
CA THR A 174 5.02 7.77 -1.57
C THR A 174 5.45 6.99 -2.82
N ILE A 175 5.24 5.67 -2.85
CA ILE A 175 5.60 4.82 -4.00
C ILE A 175 4.76 5.21 -5.23
N SER A 176 3.47 5.47 -5.05
CA SER A 176 2.57 5.90 -6.12
C SER A 176 3.04 7.22 -6.75
N SER A 177 3.38 8.22 -5.91
CA SER A 177 3.92 9.51 -6.37
C SER A 177 5.25 9.34 -7.11
N ILE A 178 6.16 8.51 -6.59
CA ILE A 178 7.44 8.24 -7.28
C ILE A 178 7.19 7.54 -8.62
N ALA A 179 6.28 6.57 -8.69
CA ALA A 179 5.97 5.85 -9.92
C ALA A 179 5.42 6.78 -11.02
N THR A 180 4.54 7.74 -10.69
CA THR A 180 4.03 8.71 -11.68
C THR A 180 5.13 9.64 -12.18
N MET A 181 6.00 10.14 -11.28
CA MET A 181 7.14 10.96 -11.67
C MET A 181 8.14 10.19 -12.56
N VAL A 182 8.40 8.92 -12.25
CA VAL A 182 9.25 8.04 -13.09
C VAL A 182 8.62 7.82 -14.46
N GLY A 183 7.31 7.60 -14.53
CA GLY A 183 6.59 7.46 -15.80
C GLY A 183 6.71 8.70 -16.68
N LEU A 184 6.50 9.88 -16.10
CA LEU A 184 6.66 11.16 -16.80
C LEU A 184 8.11 11.40 -17.23
N LEU A 185 9.09 11.04 -16.40
CA LEU A 185 10.50 11.10 -16.77
C LEU A 185 10.79 10.22 -18.00
N GLY A 186 10.18 9.02 -18.06
CA GLY A 186 10.29 8.12 -19.21
C GLY A 186 9.79 8.74 -20.50
N THR A 187 8.65 9.45 -20.48
CA THR A 187 8.12 10.11 -21.68
C THR A 187 9.02 11.25 -22.15
N VAL A 188 9.57 12.05 -21.23
CA VAL A 188 10.51 13.13 -21.54
C VAL A 188 11.80 12.57 -22.16
N ILE A 189 12.37 11.51 -21.56
CA ILE A 189 13.57 10.85 -22.11
C ILE A 189 13.29 10.28 -23.51
N GLY A 190 12.13 9.66 -23.71
CA GLY A 190 11.71 9.14 -25.02
C GLY A 190 11.66 10.25 -26.07
N MET A 191 10.99 11.36 -25.76
CA MET A 191 10.91 12.53 -26.65
C MET A 191 12.29 13.09 -27.01
N ILE A 192 13.19 13.21 -26.03
CA ILE A 192 14.58 13.67 -26.26
C ILE A 192 15.32 12.73 -27.21
N ARG A 193 15.14 11.40 -27.08
CA ARG A 193 15.77 10.41 -27.97
C ARG A 193 15.22 10.52 -29.40
N SER A 194 13.91 10.65 -29.56
CA SER A 194 13.27 10.82 -30.88
C SER A 194 13.76 12.10 -31.58
N PHE A 195 13.84 13.23 -30.89
CA PHE A 195 14.36 14.48 -31.47
C PHE A 195 15.85 14.41 -31.80
N LYS A 196 16.67 13.73 -30.97
CA LYS A 196 18.09 13.50 -31.28
C LYS A 196 18.26 12.64 -32.53
N ALA A 197 17.46 11.58 -32.68
CA ALA A 197 17.49 10.74 -33.87
C ALA A 197 17.09 11.54 -35.13
N LEU A 198 16.07 12.38 -35.03
CA LEU A 198 15.64 13.27 -36.13
C LEU A 198 16.74 14.28 -36.53
N ALA A 199 17.42 14.89 -35.56
CA ALA A 199 18.50 15.84 -35.82
C ALA A 199 19.74 15.20 -36.46
N ALA A 200 20.02 13.92 -36.16
CA ALA A 200 21.16 13.19 -36.73
C ALA A 200 20.87 12.61 -38.12
N GLY A 201 19.60 12.28 -38.42
CA GLY A 201 19.20 11.58 -39.65
C GLY A 201 18.96 12.47 -40.88
N GLY A 202 18.81 13.79 -40.72
CA GLY A 202 18.66 14.77 -41.81
C GLY A 202 17.37 14.67 -42.65
N ALA A 203 16.74 13.50 -42.73
CA ALA A 203 15.43 13.25 -43.34
C ALA A 203 14.55 12.42 -42.39
N PRO A 204 13.23 12.63 -42.36
CA PRO A 204 12.34 11.92 -41.46
C PRO A 204 12.11 10.49 -41.97
N ASP A 205 12.93 9.54 -41.51
CA ASP A 205 12.54 8.13 -41.58
C ASP A 205 11.56 7.84 -40.44
N ALA A 206 10.27 7.93 -40.75
CA ALA A 206 9.17 7.73 -39.80
C ALA A 206 9.19 6.33 -39.16
N ILE A 207 9.89 5.36 -39.77
CA ILE A 207 9.95 3.97 -39.30
C ILE A 207 10.99 3.81 -38.17
N GLY A 208 12.13 4.49 -38.24
CA GLY A 208 13.13 4.51 -37.16
C GLY A 208 12.73 5.32 -35.92
N LEU A 209 11.65 6.09 -36.00
CA LEU A 209 11.12 6.92 -34.90
C LEU A 209 10.09 6.20 -34.02
N ALA A 210 9.51 5.09 -34.52
CA ALA A 210 8.43 4.36 -33.86
C ALA A 210 8.88 3.07 -33.14
N THR A 211 10.16 2.71 -33.25
CA THR A 211 10.81 1.57 -32.56
C THR A 211 11.82 2.06 -31.55
#